data_AF-A0AAI8ZMZ2-F1
#
_entry.id   AF-A0AAI8ZMZ2-F1
#
_cell.length_a   1.000
_cell.length_b   1.000
_cell.length_c   1.000
_cell.angle_alpha   90.00
_cell.angle_beta   90.00
_cell.angle_gamma   90.00
#
_symmetry.space_group_name_H-M   'P 1'
#
loop_
_entity.id
_entity.type
_entity.pdbx_description
1 polymer ?
#
loop_
_entity_poly.entity_id
_entity_poly.type
_entity_poly.pdbx_seq_one_letter_code
_entity_poly.pdbx_strand_id
1 'polypeptide(L)'
;MNNTNNSALWDAFIRVIKRDVQPAVGCTEPIALALASAMAATYLPGKVERIEARVSPNLMKNGMGVTVPGTGMVGLPIAAAVGALGGDPEGGLAVLKNLSQQQVTDAKSMLARGDVRVDMHSGDDVLFAEARVYQGAQWASVTIAGGHTQVVKIVINGNVLFEVAEHSQQAQAVCDPHDCLKQASAQQVYQFATEVPFEQISFILQAAELNGALSQEGLTGNYGLHIGASLMRQRGRGLLVKDLLSDIMIRSAAASDARMGGALMPAMSNSGSGNQGIAATMPVLVVAEHLGADEEALARALILSHLMAIYIHSQLPALSALCAATTAAMGAAAGMAWLFEPRYEPVALAIGSMIGDISGIICDGAANSCAMKVSTSVSAAYKAVLMALDSSGVTGNEGIVAHDVDQSIANLCALACGAMRQTDRQIIEIMAQKCRCD
;
A
#
# COMPACT_ATOMS: atom_id res chain seq x y z
N MET A 1 -6.87 -11.73 36.75
CA MET A 1 -7.67 -10.91 35.81
C MET A 1 -7.02 -10.78 34.41
N ASN A 2 -5.95 -11.54 34.07
CA ASN A 2 -5.18 -11.31 32.83
C ASN A 2 -5.60 -12.17 31.61
N ASN A 3 -6.16 -13.38 31.78
CA ASN A 3 -6.45 -14.26 30.62
C ASN A 3 -7.60 -13.77 29.73
N THR A 4 -8.63 -13.14 30.30
CA THR A 4 -9.79 -12.66 29.52
C THR A 4 -9.47 -11.38 28.73
N ASN A 5 -8.63 -10.49 29.27
CA ASN A 5 -8.23 -9.25 28.58
C ASN A 5 -7.26 -9.54 27.41
N ASN A 6 -6.32 -10.49 27.57
CA ASN A 6 -5.44 -10.89 26.48
C ASN A 6 -6.23 -11.54 25.32
N SER A 7 -7.22 -12.40 25.61
CA SER A 7 -8.04 -13.02 24.56
C SER A 7 -8.80 -11.98 23.72
N ALA A 8 -9.40 -10.97 24.34
CA ALA A 8 -10.16 -9.95 23.61
C ALA A 8 -9.28 -9.06 22.73
N LEU A 9 -8.06 -8.73 23.19
CA LEU A 9 -7.08 -7.97 22.40
C LEU A 9 -6.54 -8.81 21.23
N TRP A 10 -6.25 -10.09 21.46
CA TRP A 10 -5.75 -11.01 20.44
C TRP A 10 -6.78 -11.26 19.34
N ASP A 11 -8.06 -11.43 19.71
CA ASP A 11 -9.15 -11.51 18.73
C ASP A 11 -9.26 -10.23 17.90
N ALA A 12 -8.99 -9.07 18.50
CA ALA A 12 -8.98 -7.80 17.79
C ALA A 12 -7.80 -7.70 16.80
N PHE A 13 -6.60 -8.12 17.21
CA PHE A 13 -5.44 -8.22 16.32
C PHE A 13 -5.70 -9.14 15.13
N ILE A 14 -6.29 -10.31 15.34
CA ILE A 14 -6.66 -11.22 14.24
C ILE A 14 -7.62 -10.55 13.27
N ARG A 15 -8.64 -9.84 13.77
CA ARG A 15 -9.59 -9.10 12.92
C ARG A 15 -8.90 -8.01 12.11
N VAL A 16 -7.99 -7.25 12.73
CA VAL A 16 -7.22 -6.21 12.05
C VAL A 16 -6.34 -6.80 10.96
N ILE A 17 -5.56 -7.84 11.25
CA ILE A 17 -4.69 -8.47 10.24
C ILE A 17 -5.53 -9.02 9.08
N LYS A 18 -6.62 -9.72 9.36
CA LYS A 18 -7.51 -10.23 8.31
C LYS A 18 -8.16 -9.11 7.50
N ARG A 19 -8.37 -7.91 8.05
CA ARG A 19 -8.88 -6.77 7.29
C ARG A 19 -7.80 -6.15 6.40
N ASP A 20 -6.61 -5.94 6.96
CA ASP A 20 -5.56 -5.10 6.38
C ASP A 20 -4.55 -5.86 5.51
N VAL A 21 -4.47 -7.18 5.69
CA VAL A 21 -3.60 -8.09 4.94
C VAL A 21 -4.47 -8.90 3.97
N GLN A 22 -4.75 -8.27 2.83
CA GLN A 22 -5.62 -8.83 1.79
C GLN A 22 -4.94 -8.84 0.42
N PRO A 23 -5.25 -9.81 -0.45
CA PRO A 23 -4.79 -9.79 -1.84
C PRO A 23 -5.32 -8.55 -2.57
N ALA A 24 -4.44 -7.84 -3.28
CA ALA A 24 -4.80 -6.67 -4.08
C ALA A 24 -4.09 -6.73 -5.45
N VAL A 25 -4.73 -6.23 -6.51
CA VAL A 25 -4.14 -6.11 -7.86
C VAL A 25 -4.09 -4.62 -8.24
N GLY A 26 -2.94 -4.12 -8.71
CA GLY A 26 -2.76 -2.69 -9.05
C GLY A 26 -2.91 -1.72 -7.87
N CYS A 27 -2.74 -0.41 -8.07
CA CYS A 27 -3.05 0.55 -7.01
C CYS A 27 -4.57 0.77 -6.89
N THR A 28 -5.09 0.94 -5.68
CA THR A 28 -6.54 1.05 -5.43
C THR A 28 -7.09 2.41 -5.84
N GLU A 29 -6.27 3.45 -5.87
CA GLU A 29 -6.63 4.81 -6.26
C GLU A 29 -7.09 4.93 -7.73
N PRO A 30 -6.31 4.51 -8.76
CA PRO A 30 -6.80 4.51 -10.13
C PRO A 30 -7.99 3.56 -10.34
N ILE A 31 -8.07 2.48 -9.56
CA ILE A 31 -9.18 1.53 -9.61
C ILE A 31 -10.48 2.16 -9.09
N ALA A 32 -10.43 3.00 -8.06
CA ALA A 32 -11.61 3.75 -7.60
C ALA A 32 -12.17 4.67 -8.69
N LEU A 33 -11.31 5.38 -9.43
CA LEU A 33 -11.75 6.20 -10.56
C LEU A 33 -12.28 5.36 -11.73
N ALA A 34 -11.65 4.23 -12.01
CA ALA A 34 -12.13 3.28 -13.03
C ALA A 34 -13.52 2.73 -12.66
N LEU A 35 -13.75 2.40 -11.39
CA LEU A 35 -15.04 1.94 -10.88
C LEU A 35 -16.11 3.02 -11.01
N ALA A 36 -15.81 4.26 -10.58
CA ALA A 36 -16.74 5.38 -10.77
C ALA A 36 -17.11 5.57 -12.26
N SER A 37 -16.14 5.43 -13.15
CA SER A 37 -16.33 5.57 -14.60
C SER A 37 -17.18 4.42 -15.17
N ALA A 38 -16.93 3.18 -14.74
CA ALA A 38 -17.71 2.00 -15.14
C ALA A 38 -19.17 2.11 -14.68
N MET A 39 -19.39 2.48 -13.42
CA MET A 39 -20.74 2.67 -12.88
C MET A 39 -21.48 3.79 -13.59
N ALA A 40 -20.82 4.94 -13.83
CA ALA A 40 -21.44 6.05 -14.54
C ALA A 40 -21.85 5.69 -15.97
N ALA A 41 -21.06 4.86 -16.67
CA ALA A 41 -21.35 4.41 -18.03
C ALA A 41 -22.65 3.59 -18.13
N THR A 42 -23.06 2.89 -17.07
CA THR A 42 -24.30 2.08 -17.05
C THR A 42 -25.57 2.92 -17.18
N TYR A 43 -25.49 4.22 -16.87
CA TYR A 43 -26.61 5.14 -16.94
C TYR A 43 -26.76 5.85 -18.30
N LEU A 44 -25.84 5.61 -19.25
CA LEU A 44 -25.95 6.15 -20.60
C LEU A 44 -26.63 5.17 -21.55
N PRO A 45 -27.38 5.66 -22.56
CA PRO A 45 -28.07 4.79 -23.52
C PRO A 45 -27.15 4.12 -24.55
N GLY A 46 -25.85 4.42 -24.55
CA GLY A 46 -24.88 3.84 -25.46
C GLY A 46 -23.43 4.15 -25.06
N LYS A 47 -22.51 4.01 -26.03
CA LYS A 47 -21.07 4.09 -25.76
C LYS A 47 -20.67 5.48 -25.28
N VAL A 48 -19.82 5.50 -24.24
CA VAL A 48 -19.21 6.73 -23.73
C VAL A 48 -18.31 7.35 -24.80
N GLU A 49 -18.50 8.64 -25.05
CA GLU A 49 -17.76 9.43 -26.04
C GLU A 49 -16.74 10.35 -25.37
N ARG A 50 -17.02 10.83 -24.14
CA ARG A 50 -16.20 11.80 -23.41
C ARG A 50 -16.30 11.59 -21.89
N ILE A 51 -15.22 11.88 -21.18
CA ILE A 51 -15.10 11.72 -19.73
C ILE A 51 -14.51 13.00 -19.12
N GLU A 52 -15.18 13.54 -18.11
CA GLU A 52 -14.67 14.58 -17.21
C GLU A 52 -14.61 13.99 -15.79
N ALA A 53 -13.41 13.83 -15.25
CA ALA A 53 -13.19 13.30 -13.92
C ALA A 53 -12.58 14.35 -12.98
N ARG A 54 -12.89 14.23 -11.69
CA ARG A 54 -12.31 15.05 -10.63
C ARG A 54 -11.88 14.16 -9.49
N VAL A 55 -10.68 14.38 -8.96
CA VAL A 55 -10.12 13.51 -7.91
C VAL A 55 -9.50 14.32 -6.78
N SER A 56 -9.50 13.79 -5.55
CA SER A 56 -8.80 14.45 -4.44
C SER A 56 -7.30 14.62 -4.75
N PRO A 57 -6.62 15.61 -4.14
CA PRO A 57 -5.18 15.79 -4.32
C PRO A 57 -4.35 14.52 -4.06
N ASN A 58 -4.78 13.71 -3.09
CA ASN A 58 -4.11 12.45 -2.74
C ASN A 58 -4.35 11.35 -3.75
N LEU A 59 -5.58 11.20 -4.24
CA LEU A 59 -5.88 10.26 -5.30
C LEU A 59 -5.12 10.66 -6.58
N MET A 60 -5.02 11.96 -6.88
CA MET A 60 -4.15 12.47 -7.94
C MET A 60 -2.70 12.03 -7.74
N LYS A 61 -2.10 12.34 -6.58
CA LYS A 61 -0.73 11.95 -6.23
C LYS A 61 -0.48 10.46 -6.43
N ASN A 62 -1.36 9.60 -5.90
CA ASN A 62 -1.17 8.15 -5.91
C ASN A 62 -1.61 7.47 -7.22
N GLY A 63 -2.47 8.11 -8.01
CA GLY A 63 -2.99 7.56 -9.26
C GLY A 63 -2.24 8.00 -10.51
N MET A 64 -1.47 9.08 -10.45
CA MET A 64 -0.88 9.71 -11.64
C MET A 64 0.36 8.99 -12.17
N GLY A 65 1.19 8.42 -11.29
CA GLY A 65 2.47 7.78 -11.66
C GLY A 65 2.42 6.26 -11.81
N VAL A 66 1.25 5.64 -11.61
CA VAL A 66 1.11 4.18 -11.56
C VAL A 66 0.59 3.58 -12.86
N THR A 67 1.15 2.42 -13.22
CA THR A 67 0.68 1.60 -14.34
C THR A 67 -0.70 1.01 -14.05
N VAL A 68 -1.66 1.21 -14.94
CA VAL A 68 -2.99 0.61 -14.82
C VAL A 68 -2.95 -0.85 -15.35
N PRO A 69 -3.32 -1.85 -14.53
CA PRO A 69 -3.19 -3.27 -14.89
C PRO A 69 -3.78 -3.61 -16.26
N GLY A 70 -3.05 -4.37 -17.06
CA GLY A 70 -3.48 -4.84 -18.38
C GLY A 70 -3.47 -3.78 -19.50
N THR A 71 -3.19 -2.50 -19.20
CA THR A 71 -3.21 -1.43 -20.22
C THR A 71 -1.85 -1.10 -20.83
N GLY A 72 -0.78 -1.35 -20.08
CA GLY A 72 0.58 -0.91 -20.41
C GLY A 72 0.77 0.62 -20.38
N MET A 73 -0.18 1.36 -19.79
CA MET A 73 -0.13 2.81 -19.66
C MET A 73 -0.20 3.24 -18.20
N VAL A 74 0.28 4.46 -17.95
CA VAL A 74 0.35 5.08 -16.63
C VAL A 74 -0.73 6.14 -16.49
N GLY A 75 -1.32 6.25 -15.32
CA GLY A 75 -2.09 7.41 -14.89
C GLY A 75 -3.61 7.25 -14.85
N LEU A 76 -4.26 8.24 -14.22
CA LEU A 76 -5.70 8.31 -14.04
C LEU A 76 -6.52 8.41 -15.35
N PRO A 77 -6.08 9.11 -16.41
CA PRO A 77 -6.86 9.20 -17.63
C PRO A 77 -7.13 7.83 -18.26
N ILE A 78 -6.11 6.97 -18.36
CA ILE A 78 -6.32 5.62 -18.90
C ILE A 78 -7.20 4.78 -17.97
N ALA A 79 -7.08 4.92 -16.65
CA ALA A 79 -7.94 4.22 -15.69
C ALA A 79 -9.43 4.57 -15.89
N ALA A 80 -9.74 5.85 -16.01
CA ALA A 80 -11.10 6.32 -16.27
C ALA A 80 -11.64 5.80 -17.61
N ALA A 81 -10.83 5.86 -18.66
CA ALA A 81 -11.21 5.42 -20.01
C ALA A 81 -11.50 3.92 -20.07
N VAL A 82 -10.63 3.06 -19.52
CA VAL A 82 -10.86 1.61 -19.52
C VAL A 82 -12.01 1.22 -18.60
N GLY A 83 -12.20 1.94 -17.48
CA GLY A 83 -13.36 1.79 -16.62
C GLY A 83 -14.66 2.04 -17.38
N ALA A 84 -14.77 3.18 -18.05
CA ALA A 84 -15.97 3.57 -18.81
C ALA A 84 -16.28 2.65 -20.00
N LEU A 85 -15.25 2.12 -20.68
CA LEU A 85 -15.43 1.34 -21.92
C LEU A 85 -15.48 -0.17 -21.72
N GLY A 86 -15.02 -0.67 -20.57
CA GLY A 86 -14.93 -2.11 -20.33
C GLY A 86 -14.79 -2.56 -18.89
N GLY A 87 -14.92 -1.64 -17.93
CA GLY A 87 -14.93 -2.00 -16.52
C GLY A 87 -16.22 -2.71 -16.13
N ASP A 88 -16.11 -3.66 -15.20
CA ASP A 88 -17.24 -4.31 -14.55
C ASP A 88 -17.76 -3.42 -13.40
N PRO A 89 -18.94 -2.78 -13.53
CA PRO A 89 -19.49 -1.87 -12.52
C PRO A 89 -19.79 -2.55 -11.18
N GLU A 90 -19.93 -3.88 -11.15
CA GLU A 90 -20.14 -4.65 -9.92
C GLU A 90 -18.82 -5.27 -9.39
N GLY A 91 -17.72 -5.11 -10.13
CA GLY A 91 -16.44 -5.73 -9.84
C GLY A 91 -15.68 -5.13 -8.65
N GLY A 92 -16.13 -4.00 -8.07
CA GLY A 92 -15.45 -3.33 -6.97
C GLY A 92 -13.98 -3.03 -7.29
N LEU A 93 -13.04 -3.49 -6.46
CA LEU A 93 -11.60 -3.36 -6.72
C LEU A 93 -11.08 -4.24 -7.88
N ALA A 94 -11.91 -5.15 -8.40
CA ALA A 94 -11.62 -6.00 -9.55
C ALA A 94 -12.32 -5.49 -10.84
N VAL A 95 -12.76 -4.23 -10.88
CA VAL A 95 -13.43 -3.60 -12.05
C VAL A 95 -12.74 -3.87 -13.39
N LEU A 96 -11.41 -4.01 -13.43
CA LEU A 96 -10.64 -4.22 -14.67
C LEU A 96 -10.29 -5.70 -14.97
N LYS A 97 -10.81 -6.66 -14.20
CA LYS A 97 -10.41 -8.07 -14.31
C LYS A 97 -10.66 -8.69 -15.69
N ASN A 98 -11.76 -8.31 -16.34
CA ASN A 98 -12.20 -8.88 -17.63
C ASN A 98 -11.93 -7.97 -18.82
N LEU A 99 -10.97 -7.04 -18.69
CA LEU A 99 -10.70 -6.04 -19.72
C LEU A 99 -10.12 -6.69 -20.99
N SER A 100 -10.78 -6.48 -22.13
CA SER A 100 -10.32 -6.99 -23.43
C SER A 100 -9.31 -6.05 -24.09
N GLN A 101 -8.44 -6.59 -24.95
CA GLN A 101 -7.47 -5.78 -25.71
C GLN A 101 -8.12 -4.76 -26.64
N GLN A 102 -9.32 -5.05 -27.16
CA GLN A 102 -10.08 -4.09 -27.95
C GLN A 102 -10.52 -2.89 -27.11
N GLN A 103 -11.01 -3.12 -25.88
CA GLN A 103 -11.38 -2.03 -24.97
C GLN A 103 -10.17 -1.19 -24.56
N VAL A 104 -8.99 -1.79 -24.37
CA VAL A 104 -7.75 -1.05 -24.14
C VAL A 104 -7.39 -0.18 -25.35
N THR A 105 -7.53 -0.71 -26.57
CA THR A 105 -7.24 0.02 -27.81
C THR A 105 -8.21 1.20 -28.01
N ASP A 106 -9.50 0.99 -27.73
CA ASP A 106 -10.52 2.01 -27.79
C ASP A 106 -10.28 3.12 -26.75
N ALA A 107 -9.91 2.74 -25.52
CA ALA A 107 -9.56 3.69 -24.45
C ALA A 107 -8.34 4.54 -24.83
N LYS A 108 -7.29 3.91 -25.37
CA LYS A 108 -6.11 4.61 -25.91
C LYS A 108 -6.49 5.62 -27.00
N SER A 109 -7.40 5.23 -27.89
CA SER A 109 -7.89 6.12 -28.96
C SER A 109 -8.70 7.29 -28.40
N MET A 110 -9.51 7.07 -27.35
CA MET A 110 -10.26 8.11 -26.65
C MET A 110 -9.32 9.14 -26.00
N LEU A 111 -8.23 8.69 -25.37
CA LEU A 111 -7.20 9.59 -24.84
C LEU A 111 -6.53 10.41 -25.94
N ALA A 112 -6.15 9.79 -27.05
CA ALA A 112 -5.47 10.46 -28.16
C ALA A 112 -6.33 11.57 -28.80
N ARG A 113 -7.66 11.49 -28.71
CA ARG A 113 -8.60 12.53 -29.18
C ARG A 113 -8.80 13.67 -28.18
N GLY A 114 -8.27 13.56 -26.96
CA GLY A 114 -8.50 14.54 -25.90
C GLY A 114 -9.88 14.44 -25.24
N ASP A 115 -10.56 13.28 -25.39
CA ASP A 115 -11.92 13.07 -24.88
C ASP A 115 -11.96 12.74 -23.38
N VAL A 116 -10.81 12.65 -22.70
CA VAL A 116 -10.72 12.36 -21.27
C VAL A 116 -9.93 13.45 -20.58
N ARG A 117 -10.56 14.05 -19.57
CA ARG A 117 -9.94 15.06 -18.71
C ARG A 117 -10.06 14.63 -17.25
N VAL A 118 -8.96 14.74 -16.51
CA VAL A 118 -8.92 14.49 -15.06
C VAL A 118 -8.39 15.75 -14.39
N ASP A 119 -9.24 16.41 -13.62
CA ASP A 119 -8.87 17.60 -12.84
C ASP A 119 -8.78 17.28 -11.34
N MET A 120 -8.13 18.16 -10.59
CA MET A 120 -8.07 18.06 -9.13
C MET A 120 -9.33 18.68 -8.51
N HIS A 121 -9.94 17.97 -7.56
CA HIS A 121 -11.00 18.48 -6.70
C HIS A 121 -10.39 19.27 -5.54
N SER A 122 -10.92 20.46 -5.27
CA SER A 122 -10.42 21.36 -4.22
C SER A 122 -11.04 21.13 -2.83
N GLY A 123 -11.76 20.03 -2.65
CA GLY A 123 -12.36 19.66 -1.37
C GLY A 123 -11.37 19.01 -0.39
N ASP A 124 -11.79 18.93 0.87
CA ASP A 124 -11.00 18.37 1.96
C ASP A 124 -11.06 16.84 2.06
N ASP A 125 -11.85 16.19 1.20
CA ASP A 125 -11.98 14.74 1.17
C ASP A 125 -10.62 14.08 0.86
N VAL A 126 -10.17 13.26 1.80
CA VAL A 126 -8.94 12.45 1.70
C VAL A 126 -8.96 11.61 0.43
N LEU A 127 -10.07 10.91 0.19
CA LEU A 127 -10.30 10.06 -0.97
C LEU A 127 -11.60 10.49 -1.65
N PHE A 128 -11.47 11.02 -2.87
CA PHE A 128 -12.58 11.47 -3.70
C PHE A 128 -12.30 11.13 -5.16
N ALA A 129 -13.25 10.50 -5.83
CA ALA A 129 -13.27 10.30 -7.27
C ALA A 129 -14.68 10.55 -7.82
N GLU A 130 -14.84 11.61 -8.62
CA GLU A 130 -16.02 11.83 -9.44
C GLU A 130 -15.65 11.50 -10.89
N ALA A 131 -16.43 10.63 -11.53
CA ALA A 131 -16.34 10.39 -12.97
C ALA A 131 -17.66 10.80 -13.60
N ARG A 132 -17.61 11.77 -14.51
CA ARG A 132 -18.73 12.18 -15.35
C ARG A 132 -18.49 11.73 -16.79
N VAL A 133 -19.39 10.93 -17.30
CA VAL A 133 -19.31 10.34 -18.64
C VAL A 133 -20.43 10.90 -19.52
N TYR A 134 -20.14 11.02 -20.82
CA TYR A 134 -21.02 11.66 -21.79
C TYR A 134 -21.27 10.77 -23.01
N GLN A 135 -22.48 10.89 -23.57
CA GLN A 135 -22.84 10.45 -24.92
C GLN A 135 -23.70 11.54 -25.56
N GLY A 136 -23.15 12.26 -26.54
CA GLY A 136 -23.75 13.48 -27.06
C GLY A 136 -24.08 14.48 -25.95
N ALA A 137 -25.36 14.85 -25.81
CA ALA A 137 -25.85 15.77 -24.78
C ALA A 137 -26.23 15.07 -23.45
N GLN A 138 -26.31 13.74 -23.44
CA GLN A 138 -26.65 12.97 -22.23
C GLN A 138 -25.40 12.75 -21.39
N TRP A 139 -25.54 12.81 -20.06
CA TRP A 139 -24.45 12.55 -19.15
C TRP A 139 -24.91 11.93 -17.84
N ALA A 140 -24.00 11.18 -17.24
CA ALA A 140 -24.15 10.65 -15.88
C ALA A 140 -22.84 10.83 -15.11
N SER A 141 -22.94 11.01 -13.80
CA SER A 141 -21.78 11.06 -12.92
C SER A 141 -21.96 10.20 -11.70
N VAL A 142 -20.89 9.53 -11.30
CA VAL A 142 -20.79 8.77 -10.05
C VAL A 142 -19.65 9.35 -9.23
N THR A 143 -19.90 9.54 -7.93
CA THR A 143 -18.91 10.00 -6.95
C THR A 143 -18.65 8.88 -5.94
N ILE A 144 -17.38 8.52 -5.77
CA ILE A 144 -16.87 7.63 -4.74
C ILE A 144 -16.07 8.46 -3.74
N ALA A 145 -16.39 8.35 -2.45
CA ALA A 145 -15.68 9.06 -1.38
C ALA A 145 -15.73 8.28 -0.05
N GLY A 146 -14.80 8.55 0.86
CA GLY A 146 -14.71 7.90 2.18
C GLY A 146 -14.13 6.47 2.16
N GLY A 147 -14.16 5.79 1.02
CA GLY A 147 -13.52 4.50 0.76
C GLY A 147 -13.42 4.22 -0.75
N HIS A 148 -12.55 3.29 -1.15
CA HIS A 148 -12.22 3.06 -2.58
C HIS A 148 -13.39 2.49 -3.43
N THR A 149 -14.45 2.03 -2.79
CA THR A 149 -15.64 1.46 -3.46
C THR A 149 -16.95 2.07 -2.95
N GLN A 150 -16.90 3.07 -2.07
CA GLN A 150 -18.07 3.64 -1.42
C GLN A 150 -18.68 4.73 -2.30
N VAL A 151 -19.77 4.40 -2.99
CA VAL A 151 -20.53 5.39 -3.78
C VAL A 151 -21.30 6.32 -2.84
N VAL A 152 -21.11 7.62 -3.02
CA VAL A 152 -21.77 8.66 -2.21
C VAL A 152 -22.76 9.49 -3.01
N LYS A 153 -22.64 9.53 -4.34
CA LYS A 153 -23.53 10.32 -5.20
C LYS A 153 -23.64 9.76 -6.62
N ILE A 154 -24.83 9.81 -7.19
CA ILE A 154 -25.14 9.47 -8.59
C ILE A 154 -26.06 10.53 -9.17
N VAL A 155 -25.68 11.11 -10.31
CA VAL A 155 -26.45 12.15 -11.01
C VAL A 155 -26.61 11.77 -12.49
N ILE A 156 -27.80 11.94 -13.04
CA ILE A 156 -28.11 11.67 -14.45
C ILE A 156 -28.78 12.91 -15.04
N ASN A 157 -28.15 13.53 -16.04
CA ASN A 157 -28.63 14.75 -16.69
C ASN A 157 -29.06 15.85 -15.71
N GLY A 158 -28.35 15.99 -14.59
CA GLY A 158 -28.64 16.97 -13.53
C GLY A 158 -29.62 16.48 -12.45
N ASN A 159 -30.28 15.34 -12.64
CA ASN A 159 -31.15 14.74 -11.62
C ASN A 159 -30.34 13.85 -10.68
N VAL A 160 -30.37 14.15 -9.38
CA VAL A 160 -29.73 13.33 -8.34
C VAL A 160 -30.56 12.06 -8.14
N LEU A 161 -30.01 10.91 -8.52
CA LEU A 161 -30.64 9.60 -8.33
C LEU A 161 -30.34 9.05 -6.93
N PHE A 162 -29.12 9.30 -6.45
CA PHE A 162 -28.64 8.85 -5.15
C PHE A 162 -27.68 9.88 -4.58
N GLU A 163 -27.82 10.19 -3.31
CA GLU A 163 -26.88 11.01 -2.55
C GLU A 163 -26.96 10.59 -1.08
N VAL A 164 -25.81 10.28 -0.48
CA VAL A 164 -25.72 10.05 0.96
C VAL A 164 -25.92 11.39 1.65
N ALA A 165 -26.94 11.51 2.51
CA ALA A 165 -27.17 12.74 3.25
C ALA A 165 -25.95 13.09 4.12
N GLU A 166 -25.56 14.37 4.13
CA GLU A 166 -24.45 14.94 4.94
C GLU A 166 -24.59 14.66 6.45
N HIS A 167 -25.73 14.12 6.91
CA HIS A 167 -26.02 13.80 8.32
C HIS A 167 -26.12 12.31 8.64
N SER A 168 -25.86 11.39 7.70
CA SER A 168 -25.79 9.95 7.99
C SER A 168 -24.41 9.44 8.42
N GLN A 169 -23.41 10.31 8.58
CA GLN A 169 -22.12 9.93 9.20
C GLN A 169 -22.20 9.73 10.73
N GLN A 170 -23.38 9.94 11.35
CA GLN A 170 -23.64 9.58 12.75
C GLN A 170 -24.69 8.46 12.86
N ALA A 171 -24.42 7.27 12.31
CA ALA A 171 -25.22 6.08 12.64
C ALA A 171 -24.51 4.76 12.31
N GLN A 172 -23.37 4.53 12.96
CA GLN A 172 -23.03 3.31 13.69
C GLN A 172 -21.58 3.49 14.13
N ALA A 173 -21.35 3.73 15.43
CA ALA A 173 -20.05 3.46 16.02
C ALA A 173 -19.84 1.93 16.00
N VAL A 174 -19.64 1.36 14.81
CA VAL A 174 -18.85 0.14 14.70
C VAL A 174 -17.50 0.57 15.23
N CYS A 175 -17.03 -0.01 16.35
CA CYS A 175 -15.69 0.34 16.85
C CYS A 175 -14.72 0.24 15.68
N ASP A 176 -13.92 1.29 15.43
CA ASP A 176 -12.90 1.20 14.41
C ASP A 176 -12.03 -0.01 14.79
N PRO A 177 -11.87 -1.02 13.92
CA PRO A 177 -11.01 -2.16 14.23
C PRO A 177 -9.60 -1.73 14.68
N HIS A 178 -9.12 -0.56 14.27
CA HIS A 178 -7.84 0.00 14.70
C HIS A 178 -7.87 0.66 16.09
N ASP A 179 -9.03 0.87 16.72
CA ASP A 179 -9.10 1.45 18.06
C ASP A 179 -8.37 0.59 19.10
N CYS A 180 -8.34 -0.74 18.91
CA CYS A 180 -7.56 -1.62 19.78
C CYS A 180 -6.05 -1.36 19.69
N LEU A 181 -5.55 -0.89 18.54
CA LEU A 181 -4.13 -0.59 18.33
C LEU A 181 -3.71 0.69 19.05
N LYS A 182 -4.60 1.67 19.19
CA LYS A 182 -4.33 2.93 19.90
C LYS A 182 -4.00 2.72 21.38
N GLN A 183 -4.48 1.62 21.95
CA GLN A 183 -4.26 1.24 23.36
C GLN A 183 -3.25 0.09 23.51
N ALA A 184 -2.71 -0.41 22.39
CA ALA A 184 -1.73 -1.48 22.38
C ALA A 184 -0.30 -0.94 22.47
N SER A 185 0.62 -1.80 22.88
CA SER A 185 2.08 -1.58 22.81
C SER A 185 2.77 -2.53 21.84
N ALA A 186 3.96 -2.17 21.37
CA ALA A 186 4.82 -3.05 20.59
C ALA A 186 5.12 -4.37 21.34
N GLN A 187 5.23 -4.33 22.67
CA GLN A 187 5.38 -5.52 23.50
C GLN A 187 4.17 -6.46 23.42
N GLN A 188 2.94 -5.93 23.40
CA GLN A 188 1.72 -6.73 23.28
C GLN A 188 1.56 -7.32 21.88
N VAL A 189 1.96 -6.57 20.84
CA VAL A 189 2.05 -7.07 19.46
C VAL A 189 3.03 -8.25 19.37
N TYR A 190 4.21 -8.11 19.99
CA TYR A 190 5.21 -9.17 20.08
C TYR A 190 4.65 -10.41 20.78
N GLN A 191 4.10 -10.25 21.99
CA GLN A 191 3.52 -11.36 22.76
C GLN A 191 2.45 -12.11 21.99
N PHE A 192 1.52 -11.39 21.34
CA PHE A 192 0.51 -12.00 20.49
C PHE A 192 1.14 -12.85 19.40
N ALA A 193 2.07 -12.30 18.61
CA ALA A 193 2.68 -13.00 17.49
C ALA A 193 3.40 -14.30 17.92
N THR A 194 4.04 -14.27 19.09
CA THR A 194 4.85 -15.39 19.58
C THR A 194 4.06 -16.43 20.37
N GLU A 195 2.89 -16.10 20.91
CA GLU A 195 2.16 -16.98 21.84
C GLU A 195 0.77 -17.42 21.34
N VAL A 196 0.19 -16.75 20.35
CA VAL A 196 -1.11 -17.14 19.77
C VAL A 196 -1.06 -18.56 19.19
N PRO A 197 -2.15 -19.37 19.31
CA PRO A 197 -2.21 -20.68 18.66
C PRO A 197 -1.99 -20.59 17.16
N PHE A 198 -1.15 -21.47 16.62
CA PHE A 198 -0.73 -21.47 15.22
C PHE A 198 -1.92 -21.51 14.25
N GLU A 199 -2.96 -22.29 14.56
CA GLU A 199 -4.15 -22.45 13.72
C GLU A 199 -4.94 -21.15 13.53
N GLN A 200 -4.80 -20.20 14.47
CA GLN A 200 -5.45 -18.90 14.36
C GLN A 200 -4.71 -17.93 13.45
N ILE A 201 -3.44 -18.21 13.13
CA ILE A 201 -2.56 -17.32 12.37
C ILE A 201 -1.98 -17.91 11.09
N SER A 202 -2.11 -19.22 10.86
CA SER A 202 -1.58 -19.90 9.66
C SER A 202 -2.06 -19.30 8.33
N PHE A 203 -3.20 -18.61 8.33
CA PHE A 203 -3.70 -17.85 7.16
C PHE A 203 -2.68 -16.84 6.60
N ILE A 204 -1.75 -16.35 7.42
CA ILE A 204 -0.73 -15.37 7.00
C ILE A 204 0.26 -15.95 5.98
N LEU A 205 0.42 -17.28 5.93
CA LEU A 205 1.34 -17.96 5.01
C LEU A 205 1.00 -17.67 3.55
N GLN A 206 -0.26 -17.38 3.24
CA GLN A 206 -0.68 -16.91 1.92
C GLN A 206 0.07 -15.64 1.49
N ALA A 207 0.52 -14.80 2.42
CA ALA A 207 1.34 -13.64 2.10
C ALA A 207 2.67 -14.05 1.45
N ALA A 208 3.35 -15.06 2.00
CA ALA A 208 4.59 -15.60 1.46
C ALA A 208 4.39 -16.21 0.07
N GLU A 209 3.30 -16.94 -0.13
CA GLU A 209 2.96 -17.53 -1.44
C GLU A 209 2.75 -16.44 -2.51
N LEU A 210 1.86 -15.48 -2.26
CA LEU A 210 1.50 -14.47 -3.25
C LEU A 210 2.67 -13.52 -3.54
N ASN A 211 3.31 -12.99 -2.51
CA ASN A 211 4.43 -12.05 -2.69
C ASN A 211 5.67 -12.77 -3.22
N GLY A 212 5.87 -14.05 -2.86
CA GLY A 212 6.92 -14.90 -3.42
C GLY A 212 6.72 -15.15 -4.92
N ALA A 213 5.51 -15.49 -5.35
CA ALA A 213 5.18 -15.65 -6.77
C ALA A 213 5.38 -14.34 -7.54
N LEU A 214 4.92 -13.22 -6.98
CA LEU A 214 5.09 -11.89 -7.57
C LEU A 214 6.58 -11.49 -7.67
N SER A 215 7.40 -11.88 -6.69
CA SER A 215 8.85 -11.72 -6.75
C SER A 215 9.46 -12.48 -7.92
N GLN A 216 9.01 -13.71 -8.21
CA GLN A 216 9.51 -14.47 -9.36
C GLN A 216 9.12 -13.82 -10.68
N GLU A 217 7.88 -13.33 -10.78
CA GLU A 217 7.40 -12.62 -11.97
C GLU A 217 8.22 -11.35 -12.24
N GLY A 218 8.55 -10.59 -11.19
CA GLY A 218 9.37 -9.38 -11.32
C GLY A 218 10.81 -9.63 -11.78
N LEU A 219 11.35 -10.82 -11.51
CA LEU A 219 12.71 -11.19 -11.91
C LEU A 219 12.85 -11.43 -13.41
N THR A 220 11.74 -11.56 -14.16
CA THR A 220 11.76 -11.58 -15.62
C THR A 220 12.33 -10.29 -16.21
N GLY A 221 12.26 -9.17 -15.47
CA GLY A 221 12.79 -7.87 -15.87
C GLY A 221 11.88 -7.09 -16.82
N ASN A 222 10.63 -7.51 -17.00
CA ASN A 222 9.66 -6.89 -17.91
C ASN A 222 8.82 -5.77 -17.27
N TYR A 223 9.09 -5.44 -16.00
CA TYR A 223 8.23 -4.56 -15.20
C TYR A 223 8.98 -3.40 -14.57
N GLY A 224 8.27 -2.28 -14.41
CA GLY A 224 8.70 -1.15 -13.60
C GLY A 224 10.06 -0.59 -14.02
N LEU A 225 10.93 -0.38 -13.04
CA LEU A 225 12.32 0.03 -13.26
C LEU A 225 13.27 -1.18 -13.27
N HIS A 226 12.72 -2.41 -13.27
CA HIS A 226 13.46 -3.67 -13.28
C HIS A 226 14.63 -3.69 -12.28
N ILE A 227 14.46 -3.11 -11.10
CA ILE A 227 15.46 -2.98 -10.03
C ILE A 227 15.89 -4.37 -9.56
N GLY A 228 14.95 -5.25 -9.25
CA GLY A 228 15.27 -6.62 -8.81
C GLY A 228 16.08 -7.39 -9.86
N ALA A 229 15.63 -7.34 -11.12
CA ALA A 229 16.34 -7.97 -12.23
C ALA A 229 17.71 -7.31 -12.50
N SER A 230 17.83 -5.99 -12.35
CA SER A 230 19.10 -5.26 -12.47
C SER A 230 20.10 -5.69 -11.41
N LEU A 231 19.70 -5.76 -10.14
CA LEU A 231 20.55 -6.21 -9.04
C LEU A 231 20.97 -7.67 -9.24
N MET A 232 20.07 -8.55 -9.71
CA MET A 232 20.39 -9.93 -10.07
C MET A 232 21.44 -10.01 -11.20
N ARG A 233 21.31 -9.18 -12.25
CA ARG A 233 22.32 -9.09 -13.32
C ARG A 233 23.67 -8.57 -12.81
N GLN A 234 23.68 -7.56 -11.94
CA GLN A 234 24.92 -7.04 -11.37
C GLN A 234 25.62 -8.06 -10.45
N ARG A 235 24.84 -8.90 -9.76
CA ARG A 235 25.37 -10.04 -9.02
C ARG A 235 26.08 -11.04 -9.92
N GLY A 236 25.49 -11.37 -11.09
CA GLY A 236 26.14 -12.21 -12.10
C GLY A 236 27.42 -11.60 -12.71
N ARG A 237 27.56 -10.27 -12.64
CA ARG A 237 28.77 -9.53 -13.07
C ARG A 237 29.81 -9.36 -11.97
N GLY A 238 29.56 -9.83 -10.75
CA GLY A 238 30.46 -9.69 -9.61
C GLY A 238 30.49 -8.29 -8.99
N LEU A 239 29.56 -7.40 -9.36
CA LEU A 239 29.42 -6.05 -8.77
C LEU A 239 28.53 -6.03 -7.51
N LEU A 240 27.82 -7.14 -7.27
CA LEU A 240 27.05 -7.38 -6.06
C LEU A 240 27.34 -8.82 -5.59
N VAL A 241 27.56 -9.01 -4.30
CA VAL A 241 27.80 -10.35 -3.74
C VAL A 241 26.50 -11.16 -3.68
N LYS A 242 26.60 -12.49 -3.69
CA LYS A 242 25.49 -13.39 -3.38
C LYS A 242 25.46 -13.66 -1.88
N ASP A 243 24.72 -12.83 -1.16
CA ASP A 243 24.49 -12.95 0.28
C ASP A 243 23.02 -12.68 0.65
N LEU A 244 22.70 -12.83 1.94
CA LEU A 244 21.35 -12.68 2.46
C LEU A 244 20.77 -11.27 2.22
N LEU A 245 21.58 -10.21 2.41
CA LEU A 245 21.16 -8.84 2.14
C LEU A 245 20.80 -8.65 0.66
N SER A 246 21.65 -9.15 -0.25
CA SER A 246 21.39 -9.08 -1.68
C SER A 246 20.11 -9.81 -2.08
N ASP A 247 19.83 -10.97 -1.48
CA ASP A 247 18.61 -11.74 -1.76
C ASP A 247 17.36 -11.02 -1.22
N ILE A 248 17.42 -10.43 -0.03
CA ILE A 248 16.35 -9.59 0.54
C ILE A 248 16.04 -8.42 -0.40
N MET A 249 17.05 -7.67 -0.83
CA MET A 249 16.87 -6.52 -1.72
C MET A 249 16.32 -6.94 -3.08
N ILE A 250 16.94 -7.93 -3.73
CA ILE A 250 16.56 -8.41 -5.07
C ILE A 250 15.11 -8.87 -5.10
N ARG A 251 14.71 -9.74 -4.16
CA ARG A 251 13.39 -10.35 -4.16
C ARG A 251 12.30 -9.36 -3.78
N SER A 252 12.56 -8.50 -2.80
CA SER A 252 11.61 -7.44 -2.40
C SER A 252 11.40 -6.42 -3.52
N ALA A 253 12.50 -5.99 -4.17
CA ALA A 253 12.42 -5.05 -5.28
C ALA A 253 11.72 -5.66 -6.50
N ALA A 254 12.01 -6.93 -6.83
CA ALA A 254 11.36 -7.62 -7.94
C ALA A 254 9.84 -7.71 -7.77
N ALA A 255 9.36 -8.10 -6.58
CA ALA A 255 7.92 -8.13 -6.32
C ALA A 255 7.28 -6.74 -6.48
N SER A 256 7.97 -5.69 -6.01
CA SER A 256 7.50 -4.32 -6.15
C SER A 256 7.53 -3.84 -7.61
N ASP A 257 8.56 -4.20 -8.38
CA ASP A 257 8.63 -3.91 -9.83
C ASP A 257 7.45 -4.54 -10.55
N ALA A 258 7.17 -5.84 -10.33
CA ALA A 258 6.03 -6.51 -10.94
C ALA A 258 4.71 -5.82 -10.60
N ARG A 259 4.49 -5.49 -9.33
CA ARG A 259 3.30 -4.74 -8.88
C ARG A 259 3.19 -3.39 -9.60
N MET A 260 4.21 -2.54 -9.50
CA MET A 260 4.17 -1.17 -9.99
C MET A 260 4.16 -1.10 -11.52
N GLY A 261 4.78 -2.08 -12.17
CA GLY A 261 4.73 -2.31 -13.61
C GLY A 261 3.42 -2.90 -14.12
N GLY A 262 2.43 -3.12 -13.26
CA GLY A 262 1.07 -3.52 -13.67
C GLY A 262 0.91 -5.02 -13.96
N ALA A 263 1.71 -5.88 -13.32
CA ALA A 263 1.47 -7.33 -13.35
C ALA A 263 0.05 -7.67 -12.87
N LEU A 264 -0.57 -8.67 -13.49
CA LEU A 264 -1.92 -9.12 -13.15
C LEU A 264 -1.96 -10.01 -11.90
N MET A 265 -0.80 -10.44 -11.40
CA MET A 265 -0.68 -11.19 -10.15
C MET A 265 -1.00 -10.30 -8.94
N PRO A 266 -1.73 -10.82 -7.94
CA PRO A 266 -1.99 -10.06 -6.71
C PRO A 266 -0.71 -9.95 -5.86
N ALA A 267 -0.58 -8.83 -5.16
CA ALA A 267 0.30 -8.75 -4.00
C ALA A 267 -0.57 -8.91 -2.75
N MET A 268 -0.08 -9.65 -1.75
CA MET A 268 -0.65 -9.55 -0.42
C MET A 268 -0.29 -8.18 0.15
N SER A 269 -1.31 -7.39 0.51
CA SER A 269 -1.13 -6.02 0.99
C SER A 269 -0.86 -5.93 2.49
N ASN A 270 -0.54 -4.73 2.96
CA ASN A 270 -0.57 -4.34 4.36
C ASN A 270 -1.16 -2.92 4.43
N SER A 271 -2.17 -2.72 5.28
CA SER A 271 -2.97 -1.49 5.37
C SER A 271 -3.36 -0.94 3.99
N GLY A 272 -3.85 -1.84 3.12
CA GLY A 272 -4.32 -1.50 1.77
C GLY A 272 -3.24 -1.30 0.70
N SER A 273 -1.95 -1.33 1.05
CA SER A 273 -0.85 -1.14 0.09
C SER A 273 -0.10 -2.43 -0.21
N GLY A 274 -0.03 -2.80 -1.50
CA GLY A 274 0.75 -3.95 -1.97
C GLY A 274 2.25 -3.82 -1.69
N ASN A 275 2.83 -2.63 -1.84
CA ASN A 275 4.27 -2.41 -1.56
C ASN A 275 4.57 -2.48 -0.05
N GLN A 276 3.65 -2.07 0.81
CA GLN A 276 3.80 -2.29 2.26
C GLN A 276 3.77 -3.79 2.57
N GLY A 277 2.82 -4.53 1.99
CA GLY A 277 2.79 -5.98 2.17
C GLY A 277 4.04 -6.68 1.66
N ILE A 278 4.55 -6.31 0.47
CA ILE A 278 5.83 -6.82 -0.05
C ILE A 278 6.99 -6.51 0.90
N ALA A 279 7.08 -5.28 1.40
CA ALA A 279 8.14 -4.88 2.33
C ALA A 279 8.05 -5.61 3.68
N ALA A 280 6.85 -5.93 4.15
CA ALA A 280 6.61 -6.70 5.37
C ALA A 280 6.87 -8.21 5.20
N THR A 281 6.55 -8.78 4.03
CA THR A 281 6.64 -10.22 3.77
C THR A 281 8.03 -10.66 3.30
N MET A 282 8.55 -10.03 2.24
CA MET A 282 9.66 -10.60 1.47
C MET A 282 10.95 -10.74 2.28
N PRO A 283 11.37 -9.76 3.11
CA PRO A 283 12.57 -9.92 3.92
C PRO A 283 12.46 -11.09 4.90
N VAL A 284 11.30 -11.23 5.56
CA VAL A 284 11.01 -12.32 6.51
C VAL A 284 11.04 -13.68 5.81
N LEU A 285 10.42 -13.79 4.63
CA LEU A 285 10.44 -15.01 3.83
C LEU A 285 11.87 -15.40 3.44
N VAL A 286 12.68 -14.45 2.96
CA VAL A 286 14.08 -14.73 2.59
C VAL A 286 14.89 -15.21 3.79
N VAL A 287 14.74 -14.57 4.95
CA VAL A 287 15.44 -14.96 6.18
C VAL A 287 14.98 -16.34 6.68
N ALA A 288 13.69 -16.62 6.66
CA ALA A 288 13.15 -17.92 7.06
C ALA A 288 13.69 -19.06 6.17
N GLU A 289 13.72 -18.86 4.85
CA GLU A 289 14.32 -19.82 3.91
C GLU A 289 15.82 -20.01 4.16
N HIS A 290 16.55 -18.92 4.46
CA HIS A 290 17.98 -18.98 4.77
C HIS A 290 18.28 -19.79 6.04
N LEU A 291 17.45 -19.65 7.06
CA LEU A 291 17.58 -20.35 8.34
C LEU A 291 17.00 -21.77 8.32
N GLY A 292 16.26 -22.15 7.26
CA GLY A 292 15.52 -23.41 7.22
C GLY A 292 14.41 -23.48 8.27
N ALA A 293 13.78 -22.34 8.57
CA ALA A 293 12.70 -22.24 9.53
C ALA A 293 11.48 -23.07 9.09
N ASP A 294 10.77 -23.65 10.06
CA ASP A 294 9.53 -24.38 9.80
C ASP A 294 8.35 -23.42 9.53
N GLU A 295 7.22 -24.02 9.16
CA GLU A 295 6.01 -23.28 8.79
C GLU A 295 5.45 -22.44 9.95
N GLU A 296 5.53 -22.95 11.19
CA GLU A 296 5.06 -22.22 12.36
C GLU A 296 5.95 -21.01 12.66
N ALA A 297 7.27 -21.18 12.62
CA ALA A 297 8.22 -20.08 12.78
C ALA A 297 8.03 -19.02 11.68
N LEU A 298 7.85 -19.43 10.42
CA LEU A 298 7.54 -18.50 9.33
C LEU A 298 6.24 -17.75 9.58
N ALA A 299 5.16 -18.45 9.97
CA ALA A 299 3.87 -17.82 10.26
C ALA A 299 3.98 -16.80 11.40
N ARG A 300 4.64 -17.14 12.51
CA ARG A 300 4.84 -16.24 13.65
C ARG A 300 5.64 -15.00 13.28
N ALA A 301 6.72 -15.18 12.52
CA ALA A 301 7.55 -14.07 12.04
C ALA A 301 6.77 -13.14 11.08
N LEU A 302 5.94 -13.71 10.19
CA LEU A 302 5.07 -12.94 9.31
C LEU A 302 3.97 -12.21 10.07
N ILE A 303 3.35 -12.83 11.08
CA ILE A 303 2.39 -12.14 11.96
C ILE A 303 3.05 -10.97 12.67
N LEU A 304 4.22 -11.19 13.27
CA LEU A 304 4.96 -10.14 13.96
C LEU A 304 5.25 -8.99 13.00
N SER A 305 5.74 -9.31 11.80
CA SER A 305 6.04 -8.30 10.78
C SER A 305 4.81 -7.50 10.36
N HIS A 306 3.74 -8.19 9.95
CA HIS A 306 2.55 -7.52 9.43
C HIS A 306 1.82 -6.75 10.53
N LEU A 307 1.64 -7.32 11.73
CA LEU A 307 0.93 -6.64 12.81
C LEU A 307 1.74 -5.46 13.36
N MET A 308 3.07 -5.58 13.47
CA MET A 308 3.92 -4.45 13.89
C MET A 308 3.88 -3.32 12.86
N ALA A 309 3.92 -3.65 11.56
CA ALA A 309 3.73 -2.66 10.50
C ALA A 309 2.37 -1.95 10.60
N ILE A 310 1.29 -2.70 10.81
CA ILE A 310 -0.07 -2.14 11.00
C ILE A 310 -0.14 -1.29 12.28
N TYR A 311 0.48 -1.74 13.38
CA TYR A 311 0.53 -1.01 14.64
C TYR A 311 1.20 0.36 14.45
N ILE A 312 2.39 0.40 13.87
CA ILE A 312 3.12 1.64 13.57
C ILE A 312 2.30 2.52 12.61
N HIS A 313 1.76 1.93 11.55
CA HIS A 313 0.98 2.65 10.54
C HIS A 313 -0.33 3.23 11.10
N SER A 314 -0.99 2.54 12.02
CA SER A 314 -2.26 2.99 12.63
C SER A 314 -2.12 4.26 13.47
N GLN A 315 -0.90 4.57 13.91
CA GLN A 315 -0.60 5.81 14.62
C GLN A 315 -0.38 6.97 13.64
N LEU A 316 0.00 6.67 12.39
CA LEU A 316 0.21 7.70 11.37
C LEU A 316 -1.13 8.29 10.91
N PRO A 317 -1.11 9.55 10.41
CA PRO A 317 -2.30 10.07 9.75
C PRO A 317 -2.57 9.23 8.50
N ALA A 318 -3.85 9.08 8.15
CA ALA A 318 -4.28 8.32 6.96
C ALA A 318 -3.54 8.74 5.66
N LEU A 319 -2.99 9.96 5.63
CA LEU A 319 -2.14 10.47 4.58
C LEU A 319 -0.93 11.17 5.16
N SER A 320 0.25 10.85 4.63
CA SER A 320 1.51 11.47 4.99
C SER A 320 2.44 11.53 3.78
N ALA A 321 3.35 12.51 3.79
CA ALA A 321 4.53 12.48 2.94
C ALA A 321 5.57 11.45 3.41
N LEU A 322 5.38 10.77 4.54
CA LEU A 322 6.23 9.64 4.94
C LEU A 322 5.91 8.40 4.10
N CYS A 323 6.93 7.76 3.51
CA CYS A 323 6.75 6.54 2.74
C CYS A 323 6.42 5.36 3.65
N ALA A 324 5.19 4.84 3.60
CA ALA A 324 4.78 3.70 4.43
C ALA A 324 5.54 2.38 4.15
N ALA A 325 6.34 2.31 3.08
CA ALA A 325 7.30 1.21 2.90
C ALA A 325 8.36 1.18 4.01
N THR A 326 8.67 2.31 4.66
CA THR A 326 9.59 2.35 5.80
C THR A 326 8.98 1.73 7.03
N THR A 327 7.72 2.06 7.36
CA THR A 327 7.00 1.47 8.50
C THR A 327 6.71 -0.01 8.31
N ALA A 328 6.41 -0.42 7.07
CA ALA A 328 6.30 -1.84 6.75
C ALA A 328 7.64 -2.58 6.92
N ALA A 329 8.75 -1.96 6.52
CA ALA A 329 10.07 -2.53 6.73
C ALA A 329 10.51 -2.55 8.20
N MET A 330 9.99 -1.66 9.06
CA MET A 330 10.13 -1.76 10.53
C MET A 330 9.43 -3.01 11.07
N GLY A 331 8.25 -3.33 10.54
CA GLY A 331 7.63 -4.64 10.78
C GLY A 331 8.52 -5.79 10.30
N ALA A 332 9.07 -5.72 9.09
CA ALA A 332 9.98 -6.74 8.59
C ALA A 332 11.23 -6.91 9.47
N ALA A 333 11.79 -5.82 10.01
CA ALA A 333 12.88 -5.87 10.98
C ALA A 333 12.47 -6.64 12.24
N ALA A 334 11.25 -6.45 12.74
CA ALA A 334 10.73 -7.21 13.88
C ALA A 334 10.66 -8.73 13.58
N GLY A 335 10.09 -9.10 12.42
CA GLY A 335 10.01 -10.51 12.02
C GLY A 335 11.38 -11.15 11.79
N MET A 336 12.30 -10.44 11.11
CA MET A 336 13.67 -10.92 10.88
C MET A 336 14.45 -11.04 12.19
N ALA A 337 14.39 -10.04 13.07
CA ALA A 337 15.07 -10.07 14.37
C ALA A 337 14.61 -11.26 15.20
N TRP A 338 13.30 -11.52 15.26
CA TRP A 338 12.75 -12.66 16.00
C TRP A 338 13.20 -14.02 15.42
N LEU A 339 13.31 -14.15 14.09
CA LEU A 339 13.83 -15.37 13.46
C LEU A 339 15.30 -15.64 13.82
N PHE A 340 16.12 -14.60 13.92
CA PHE A 340 17.52 -14.75 14.35
C PHE A 340 17.64 -14.98 15.85
N GLU A 341 16.85 -14.25 16.64
CA GLU A 341 16.91 -14.28 18.08
C GLU A 341 15.51 -14.03 18.67
N PRO A 342 14.82 -15.05 19.23
CA PRO A 342 13.42 -14.97 19.65
C PRO A 342 13.27 -14.24 20.99
N ARG A 343 13.67 -12.97 21.01
CA ARG A 343 13.63 -12.04 22.13
C ARG A 343 13.02 -10.70 21.68
N TYR A 344 12.45 -9.95 22.62
CA TYR A 344 11.83 -8.66 22.30
C TYR A 344 12.88 -7.56 22.13
N GLU A 345 13.98 -7.64 22.86
CA GLU A 345 15.00 -6.59 22.91
C GLU A 345 15.61 -6.27 21.53
N PRO A 346 16.01 -7.27 20.70
CA PRO A 346 16.49 -6.99 19.34
C PRO A 346 15.41 -6.38 18.44
N VAL A 347 14.14 -6.77 18.63
CA VAL A 347 13.00 -6.23 17.87
C VAL A 347 12.83 -4.74 18.16
N ALA A 348 12.78 -4.36 19.43
CA ALA A 348 12.64 -2.97 19.86
C ALA A 348 13.82 -2.10 19.38
N LEU A 349 15.05 -2.61 19.51
CA LEU A 349 16.27 -1.91 19.12
C LEU A 349 16.38 -1.71 17.59
N ALA A 350 15.96 -2.72 16.81
CA ALA A 350 15.93 -2.62 15.35
C ALA A 350 14.91 -1.58 14.88
N ILE A 351 13.69 -1.57 15.44
CA ILE A 351 12.66 -0.56 15.12
C ILE A 351 13.15 0.85 15.46
N GLY A 352 13.69 1.05 16.67
CA GLY A 352 14.26 2.35 17.07
C GLY A 352 15.37 2.82 16.13
N SER A 353 16.26 1.91 15.73
CA SER A 353 17.34 2.23 14.79
C SER A 353 16.83 2.61 13.40
N MET A 354 15.79 1.96 12.90
CA MET A 354 15.16 2.35 11.63
C MET A 354 14.51 3.73 11.69
N ILE A 355 13.93 4.11 12.85
CA ILE A 355 13.40 5.46 13.07
C ILE A 355 14.54 6.50 13.00
N GLY A 356 15.71 6.19 13.54
CA GLY A 356 16.89 7.06 13.41
C GLY A 356 17.48 7.13 11.99
N ASP A 357 17.39 6.04 11.22
CA ASP A 357 18.07 5.89 9.92
C ASP A 357 17.26 6.42 8.72
N ILE A 358 15.99 6.00 8.58
CA ILE A 358 15.24 6.16 7.32
C ILE A 358 13.90 6.91 7.45
N SER A 359 13.66 7.63 8.55
CA SER A 359 12.43 8.41 8.74
C SER A 359 12.20 9.54 7.70
N GLY A 360 13.20 9.84 6.88
CA GLY A 360 13.15 10.87 5.83
C GLY A 360 12.73 10.39 4.44
N ILE A 361 12.45 9.10 4.23
CA ILE A 361 12.03 8.61 2.90
C ILE A 361 10.61 9.13 2.59
N ILE A 362 10.50 10.01 1.60
CA ILE A 362 9.25 10.66 1.24
C ILE A 362 8.37 9.83 0.29
N CYS A 363 7.05 10.01 0.38
CA CYS A 363 6.03 9.46 -0.50
C CYS A 363 5.52 10.55 -1.47
N ASP A 364 6.08 10.55 -2.68
CA ASP A 364 5.69 11.43 -3.78
C ASP A 364 4.69 10.78 -4.75
N GLY A 365 3.91 9.81 -4.26
CA GLY A 365 2.93 9.06 -5.04
C GLY A 365 3.38 7.67 -5.45
N ALA A 366 2.41 6.88 -5.92
CA ALA A 366 2.69 5.53 -6.40
C ALA A 366 3.31 5.62 -7.81
N ALA A 367 4.51 5.05 -7.95
CA ALA A 367 5.24 5.01 -9.20
C ALA A 367 6.17 3.79 -9.26
N ASN A 368 6.77 3.53 -10.43
CA ASN A 368 7.77 2.48 -10.58
C ASN A 368 8.99 2.68 -9.64
N SER A 369 9.27 3.90 -9.21
CA SER A 369 10.31 4.22 -8.21
C SER A 369 10.01 3.67 -6.81
N CYS A 370 8.77 3.24 -6.51
CA CYS A 370 8.47 2.58 -5.23
C CYS A 370 9.31 1.32 -5.02
N ALA A 371 9.68 0.60 -6.08
CA ALA A 371 10.55 -0.57 -5.98
C ALA A 371 11.94 -0.23 -5.40
N MET A 372 12.47 0.96 -5.73
CA MET A 372 13.71 1.46 -5.13
C MET A 372 13.53 1.76 -3.64
N LYS A 373 12.41 2.40 -3.26
CA LYS A 373 12.12 2.71 -1.85
C LYS A 373 11.94 1.44 -1.02
N VAL A 374 11.25 0.42 -1.56
CA VAL A 374 11.16 -0.90 -0.94
C VAL A 374 12.56 -1.48 -0.74
N SER A 375 13.40 -1.52 -1.78
CA SER A 375 14.78 -2.02 -1.69
C SER A 375 15.60 -1.32 -0.62
N THR A 376 15.55 0.02 -0.57
CA THR A 376 16.28 0.81 0.42
C THR A 376 15.77 0.54 1.84
N SER A 377 14.45 0.52 2.04
CA SER A 377 13.85 0.30 3.36
C SER A 377 14.16 -1.09 3.91
N VAL A 378 14.11 -2.14 3.09
CA VAL A 378 14.41 -3.51 3.55
C VAL A 378 15.92 -3.73 3.80
N SER A 379 16.78 -3.02 3.07
CA SER A 379 18.22 -3.02 3.34
C SER A 379 18.53 -2.36 4.69
N ALA A 380 17.90 -1.22 4.97
CA ALA A 380 18.00 -0.55 6.27
C ALA A 380 17.44 -1.41 7.41
N ALA A 381 16.32 -2.12 7.18
CA ALA A 381 15.78 -3.08 8.13
C ALA A 381 16.78 -4.18 8.48
N TYR A 382 17.37 -4.82 7.48
CA TYR A 382 18.37 -5.86 7.72
C TYR A 382 19.61 -5.33 8.46
N LYS A 383 20.10 -4.14 8.09
CA LYS A 383 21.19 -3.45 8.80
C LYS A 383 20.84 -3.21 10.28
N ALA A 384 19.64 -2.72 10.57
CA ALA A 384 19.17 -2.48 11.93
C ALA A 384 19.06 -3.78 12.75
N VAL A 385 18.62 -4.87 12.13
CA VAL A 385 18.61 -6.20 12.76
C VAL A 385 20.03 -6.67 13.11
N LEU A 386 20.99 -6.55 12.17
CA LEU A 386 22.39 -6.93 12.44
C LEU A 386 23.00 -6.15 13.61
N MET A 387 22.75 -4.84 13.67
CA MET A 387 23.18 -4.01 14.79
C MET A 387 22.55 -4.48 16.10
N ALA A 388 21.25 -4.76 16.09
CA ALA A 388 20.50 -5.19 17.27
C ALA A 388 20.99 -6.55 17.80
N LEU A 389 21.36 -7.48 16.91
CA LEU A 389 22.00 -8.76 17.28
C LEU A 389 23.37 -8.55 17.94
N ASP A 390 24.09 -7.47 17.60
CA ASP A 390 25.32 -7.04 18.27
C ASP A 390 25.04 -6.17 19.51
N SER A 391 23.79 -6.17 20.01
CA SER A 391 23.36 -5.34 21.15
C SER A 391 23.64 -3.84 20.97
N SER A 392 23.65 -3.37 19.72
CA SER A 392 23.91 -1.99 19.33
C SER A 392 22.75 -1.40 18.53
N GLY A 393 22.60 -0.09 18.57
CA GLY A 393 21.53 0.60 17.84
C GLY A 393 21.48 2.07 18.17
N VAL A 394 20.59 2.79 17.49
CA VAL A 394 20.34 4.21 17.80
C VAL A 394 19.71 4.28 19.20
N THR A 395 20.34 5.02 20.09
CA THR A 395 19.94 5.11 21.49
C THR A 395 18.88 6.18 21.71
N GLY A 396 18.18 6.12 22.84
CA GLY A 396 17.21 7.14 23.24
C GLY A 396 17.78 8.55 23.48
N ASN A 397 19.09 8.73 23.34
CA ASN A 397 19.76 10.03 23.43
C ASN A 397 19.92 10.69 22.06
N GLU A 398 19.52 10.02 20.97
CA GLU A 398 19.81 10.43 19.59
C GLU A 398 18.54 10.82 18.83
N GLY A 399 18.43 12.11 18.52
CA GLY A 399 17.40 12.63 17.62
C GLY A 399 15.98 12.39 18.11
N ILE A 400 15.17 11.71 17.29
CA ILE A 400 13.76 11.41 17.58
C ILE A 400 13.53 10.03 18.22
N VAL A 401 14.61 9.25 18.42
CA VAL A 401 14.55 7.93 19.05
C VAL A 401 14.52 8.10 20.57
N ALA A 402 13.71 7.31 21.25
CA ALA A 402 13.57 7.27 22.70
C ALA A 402 14.04 5.90 23.24
N HIS A 403 14.24 5.81 24.57
CA HIS A 403 14.59 4.52 25.21
C HIS A 403 13.46 3.49 25.13
N ASP A 404 12.23 3.98 25.03
CA ASP A 404 11.04 3.17 24.81
C ASP A 404 10.67 3.21 23.31
N VAL A 405 10.40 2.04 22.73
CA VAL A 405 10.13 1.93 21.29
C VAL A 405 8.77 2.55 20.93
N ASP A 406 7.77 2.42 21.80
CA ASP A 406 6.45 3.01 21.56
C ASP A 406 6.54 4.55 21.57
N GLN A 407 7.34 5.13 22.47
CA GLN A 407 7.64 6.55 22.45
C GLN A 407 8.42 6.99 21.19
N SER A 408 9.33 6.15 20.68
CA SER A 408 10.02 6.42 19.41
C SER A 408 9.05 6.45 18.23
N ILE A 409 8.11 5.49 18.18
CA ILE A 409 7.04 5.45 17.18
C ILE A 409 6.14 6.68 17.30
N ALA A 410 5.81 7.10 18.53
CA ALA A 410 5.02 8.31 18.78
C ALA A 410 5.75 9.58 18.28
N ASN A 411 7.07 9.67 18.46
CA ASN A 411 7.87 10.79 17.94
C ASN A 411 7.89 10.83 16.40
N LEU A 412 8.05 9.68 15.75
CA LEU A 412 7.94 9.56 14.29
C LEU A 412 6.54 9.98 13.81
N CYS A 413 5.50 9.53 14.51
CA CYS A 413 4.13 9.91 14.23
C CYS A 413 3.92 11.43 14.39
N ALA A 414 4.47 12.05 15.43
CA ALA A 414 4.38 13.50 15.62
C ALA A 414 4.97 14.27 14.43
N LEU A 415 6.10 13.81 13.86
CA LEU A 415 6.68 14.38 12.64
C LEU A 415 5.76 14.18 11.42
N ALA A 416 5.21 12.98 11.26
CA ALA A 416 4.30 12.63 10.18
C ALA A 416 2.97 13.41 10.22
N CYS A 417 2.40 13.56 11.41
CA CYS A 417 1.20 14.35 11.71
C CYS A 417 1.47 15.86 11.68
N GLY A 418 2.71 16.31 11.88
CA GLY A 418 3.08 17.72 11.88
C GLY A 418 3.58 18.18 10.51
N ALA A 419 4.90 18.24 10.38
CA ALA A 419 5.61 18.83 9.25
C ALA A 419 5.36 18.11 7.92
N MET A 420 5.17 16.79 7.94
CA MET A 420 4.98 16.02 6.70
C MET A 420 3.64 16.32 6.01
N ARG A 421 2.65 16.90 6.68
CA ARG A 421 1.44 17.42 6.01
C ARG A 421 1.73 18.60 5.08
N GLN A 422 2.66 19.48 5.47
CA GLN A 422 3.08 20.58 4.58
C GLN A 422 3.99 20.07 3.46
N THR A 423 4.84 19.10 3.77
CA THR A 423 5.66 18.41 2.76
C THR A 423 4.78 17.77 1.69
N ASP A 424 3.68 17.13 2.09
CA ASP A 424 2.74 16.49 1.17
C ASP A 424 2.08 17.49 0.21
N ARG A 425 1.64 18.65 0.74
CA ARG A 425 1.13 19.75 -0.09
C ARG A 425 2.16 20.23 -1.10
N GLN A 426 3.41 20.44 -0.65
CA GLN A 426 4.48 20.88 -1.53
C GLN A 426 4.77 19.87 -2.65
N ILE A 427 4.75 18.58 -2.33
CA ILE A 427 4.90 17.48 -3.31
C ILE A 427 3.79 17.57 -4.36
N ILE A 428 2.53 17.70 -3.93
CA ILE A 428 1.38 17.80 -4.83
C ILE A 428 1.50 19.02 -5.74
N GLU A 429 1.92 20.17 -5.22
CA GLU A 429 2.16 21.38 -6.03
C GLU A 429 3.23 21.16 -7.11
N ILE A 430 4.36 20.55 -6.75
CA ILE A 430 5.44 20.21 -7.70
C ILE A 430 4.91 19.27 -8.79
N MET A 431 4.15 18.24 -8.40
CA MET A 431 3.56 17.28 -9.34
C MET A 431 2.55 17.95 -10.27
N ALA A 432 1.67 18.80 -9.74
CA ALA A 432 0.67 19.52 -10.52
C ALA A 432 1.29 20.52 -11.51
N GLN A 433 2.43 21.14 -11.17
CA GLN A 433 3.15 22.02 -12.07
C GLN A 433 3.78 21.25 -13.24
N LYS A 434 4.37 20.08 -13.00
CA LYS A 434 4.94 19.24 -14.06
C LYS A 434 3.92 18.86 -15.13
N CYS A 435 2.71 18.46 -14.71
CA CYS A 435 1.65 18.04 -15.62
C CYS A 435 1.06 19.16 -16.49
N ARG A 436 1.38 20.43 -16.23
CA ARG A 436 0.96 21.56 -17.08
C ARG A 436 1.99 21.92 -18.15
N CYS A 437 3.20 21.36 -18.06
CA CYS A 437 4.31 21.66 -18.95
C CYS A 437 4.51 20.59 -20.04
N ASP A 438 3.84 19.45 -19.92
CA ASP A 438 3.67 18.42 -20.96
C ASP A 438 2.33 18.65 -21.68
#